data_AF-A0A364Y735-F1
#
_entry.id   AF-A0A364Y735-F1
#
_cell.length_a   1.000
_cell.length_b   1.000
_cell.length_c   1.000
_cell.angle_alpha   90.00
_cell.angle_beta   90.00
_cell.angle_gamma   90.00
#
_symmetry.space_group_name_H-M   'P 1'
#
loop_
_entity.id
_entity.type
_entity.pdbx_description
1 polymer ?
#
loop_
_entity_poly.entity_id
_entity_poly.type
_entity_poly.pdbx_seq_one_letter_code
_entity_poly.pdbx_strand_id
1 'polypeptide(L)'
;MSLASGLFSLTLRPWPLISLLHLLELISLKCIFCYEFYKIKCVGANLLSLICLKNELMKTSCILLVLICVLSCGAPKSTDQANLQGSWLAQSESQNGKTWNVSYLYVFNGDKLFFTDETGKEVTYSYKLDTTGSLKFIIIQPDETLNISAPVSIAYKLDGDSLKIVIAPPGLRPTEISDKNDQELIICKRKGS
;
A
#
# COMPACT_ATOMS: atom_id res chain seq x y z
N MET A 1 11.30 -43.83 22.13
CA MET A 1 11.36 -44.00 20.66
C MET A 1 11.93 -42.73 20.07
N SER A 2 13.09 -42.86 19.44
CA SER A 2 13.78 -41.85 18.64
C SER A 2 13.13 -41.76 17.26
N LEU A 3 13.03 -40.56 16.68
CA LEU A 3 13.58 -40.22 15.37
C LEU A 3 13.39 -38.73 15.06
N ALA A 4 14.40 -38.19 14.40
CA ALA A 4 14.73 -36.79 14.20
C ALA A 4 14.29 -36.27 12.81
N SER A 5 14.76 -35.04 12.51
CA SER A 5 14.74 -34.29 11.24
C SER A 5 13.57 -33.30 11.07
N GLY A 6 13.76 -32.06 10.59
CA GLY A 6 14.96 -31.40 10.08
C GLY A 6 14.70 -29.91 9.78
N LEU A 7 15.79 -29.16 9.71
CA LEU A 7 15.92 -27.73 9.46
C LEU A 7 15.22 -27.25 8.16
N PHE A 8 14.70 -26.01 8.18
CA PHE A 8 15.04 -24.99 7.17
C PHE A 8 14.79 -23.60 7.74
N SER A 9 15.89 -22.88 8.00
CA SER A 9 15.90 -21.47 8.37
C SER A 9 16.20 -20.67 7.11
N LEU A 10 15.26 -19.83 6.67
CA LEU A 10 15.46 -18.88 5.57
C LEU A 10 15.39 -17.47 6.16
N THR A 11 16.57 -16.93 6.44
CA THR A 11 16.75 -15.51 6.79
C THR A 11 16.85 -14.71 5.49
N LEU A 12 15.79 -13.98 5.15
CA LEU A 12 15.81 -12.99 4.09
C LEU A 12 16.47 -11.72 4.63
N ARG A 13 17.76 -11.53 4.31
CA ARG A 13 18.46 -10.25 4.48
C ARG A 13 18.14 -9.32 3.29
N PRO A 14 17.62 -8.10 3.51
CA PRO A 14 17.64 -7.07 2.49
C PRO A 14 19.06 -6.46 2.40
N TRP A 15 19.50 -6.28 1.16
CA TRP A 15 20.81 -5.80 0.73
C TRP A 15 21.22 -4.42 1.29
N PRO A 16 22.53 -4.12 1.34
CA PRO A 16 23.01 -2.86 1.90
C PRO A 16 22.82 -1.70 0.92
N LEU A 17 22.14 -0.65 1.37
CA LEU A 17 22.06 0.70 0.78
C LEU A 17 23.44 1.36 0.53
N ILE A 18 24.53 0.72 0.94
CA ILE A 18 25.91 1.23 0.88
C ILE A 18 26.47 1.22 -0.57
N SER A 19 25.96 0.36 -1.46
CA SER A 19 26.47 0.32 -2.86
C SER A 19 26.01 1.50 -3.72
N LEU A 20 24.89 2.17 -3.40
CA LEU A 20 24.39 3.27 -4.22
C LEU A 20 25.08 4.60 -3.89
N LEU A 21 25.47 4.82 -2.62
CA LEU A 21 26.21 6.00 -2.19
C LEU A 21 27.62 6.06 -2.80
N HIS A 22 28.33 4.92 -2.84
CA HIS A 22 29.66 4.87 -3.45
C HIS A 22 29.63 5.09 -4.97
N LEU A 23 28.55 4.70 -5.64
CA LEU A 23 28.39 4.98 -7.07
C LEU A 23 28.15 6.48 -7.34
N LEU A 24 27.43 7.17 -6.46
CA LEU A 24 27.17 8.61 -6.55
C LEU A 24 28.42 9.46 -6.27
N GLU A 25 29.26 9.09 -5.31
CA GLU A 25 30.52 9.79 -5.05
C GLU A 25 31.52 9.65 -6.21
N LEU A 26 31.59 8.48 -6.85
CA LEU A 26 32.45 8.25 -8.02
C LEU A 26 32.02 9.06 -9.25
N ILE A 27 30.73 9.37 -9.40
CA ILE A 27 30.23 10.20 -10.50
C ILE A 27 30.53 11.69 -10.24
N SER A 28 30.45 12.15 -8.99
CA SER A 28 30.74 13.54 -8.62
C SER A 28 32.22 13.91 -8.81
N LEU A 29 33.14 13.03 -8.43
CA LEU A 29 34.59 13.27 -8.52
C LEU A 29 35.11 13.33 -9.97
N LYS A 30 34.50 12.60 -10.92
CA LYS A 30 34.87 12.69 -12.34
C LYS A 30 34.40 13.99 -13.00
N CYS A 31 33.28 14.57 -12.54
CA CYS A 31 32.79 15.84 -13.08
C CYS A 31 33.67 17.03 -12.64
N ILE A 32 34.19 17.01 -11.41
CA ILE A 32 35.05 18.10 -10.90
C ILE A 32 36.40 18.14 -11.65
N PHE A 33 36.98 16.98 -11.99
CA PHE A 33 38.25 16.94 -12.74
C PHE A 33 38.14 17.41 -14.19
N CYS A 34 36.96 17.33 -14.82
CA CYS A 34 36.76 17.89 -16.17
C CYS A 34 36.69 19.42 -16.18
N TYR A 35 36.25 20.04 -15.08
CA TYR A 35 36.03 21.48 -15.02
C TYR A 35 37.34 22.28 -14.89
N GLU A 36 38.30 21.80 -14.10
CA GLU A 36 39.59 22.49 -13.90
C GLU A 36 40.53 22.40 -15.11
N PHE A 37 40.40 21.37 -15.97
CA PHE A 37 41.20 21.27 -17.19
C PHE A 37 40.81 22.27 -18.28
N TYR A 38 39.57 22.79 -18.24
CA TYR A 38 39.06 23.73 -19.25
C TYR A 38 39.49 25.19 -19.01
N LYS A 39 40.08 25.50 -17.84
CA LYS A 39 40.44 26.88 -17.48
C LYS A 39 41.82 27.34 -18.00
N ILE A 40 42.63 26.44 -18.57
CA ILE A 40 44.05 26.73 -18.88
C ILE A 40 44.33 27.07 -20.36
N LYS A 41 43.39 26.95 -21.30
CA LYS A 41 43.64 27.34 -22.71
C LYS A 41 42.46 28.03 -23.37
N CYS A 42 42.31 29.33 -23.11
CA CYS A 42 41.52 30.22 -23.98
C CYS A 42 42.22 31.58 -24.11
N VAL A 43 43.34 31.60 -24.84
CA VAL A 43 43.84 32.81 -25.52
C VAL A 43 43.99 32.41 -26.98
N GLY A 44 43.05 32.84 -27.83
CA GLY A 44 43.17 32.68 -29.29
C GLY A 44 41.97 32.06 -30.00
N ALA A 45 41.00 32.92 -30.33
CA ALA A 45 40.29 33.00 -31.62
C ALA A 45 39.50 31.79 -32.20
N ASN A 46 38.21 32.11 -32.42
CA ASN A 46 37.42 31.92 -33.65
C ASN A 46 36.78 30.56 -34.00
N LEU A 47 35.46 30.66 -34.21
CA LEU A 47 34.50 29.79 -34.92
C LEU A 47 34.30 28.34 -34.43
N LEU A 48 35.28 27.71 -33.79
CA LEU A 48 35.13 26.37 -33.18
C LEU A 48 34.39 26.40 -31.82
N SER A 49 34.36 27.55 -31.13
CA SER A 49 33.69 27.69 -29.84
C SER A 49 32.16 27.61 -29.93
N LEU A 50 31.57 28.05 -31.05
CA LEU A 50 30.11 27.99 -31.23
C LEU A 50 29.59 26.56 -31.45
N ILE A 51 30.40 25.67 -32.03
CA ILE A 51 30.02 24.27 -32.27
C ILE A 51 30.11 23.45 -30.97
N CYS A 52 31.09 23.74 -30.10
CA CYS A 52 31.17 23.11 -28.77
C CYS A 52 29.99 23.49 -27.85
N LEU A 53 29.55 24.75 -27.88
CA LEU A 53 28.41 25.21 -27.06
C LEU A 53 27.09 24.51 -27.40
N LYS A 54 26.90 24.07 -28.66
CA LYS A 54 25.69 23.36 -29.10
C LYS A 54 25.61 21.92 -28.55
N ASN A 55 26.75 21.27 -28.34
CA ASN A 55 26.83 19.91 -27.80
C ASN A 55 26.75 19.86 -26.26
N GLU A 56 27.17 20.93 -25.58
CA GLU A 56 27.07 21.04 -24.11
C GLU A 56 25.64 21.39 -23.64
N LEU A 57 24.90 22.18 -24.42
CA LEU A 57 23.47 22.48 -24.16
C LEU A 57 22.56 21.25 -24.33
N MET A 58 22.87 20.36 -25.28
CA MET A 58 22.09 19.13 -25.49
C MET A 58 22.33 18.10 -24.37
N LYS A 59 23.57 18.00 -23.86
CA LYS A 59 23.93 17.08 -22.77
C LYS A 59 23.39 17.53 -21.40
N THR A 60 23.44 18.84 -21.10
CA THR A 60 22.86 19.39 -19.87
C THR A 60 21.33 19.29 -19.85
N SER A 61 20.67 19.43 -21.01
CA SER A 61 19.23 19.20 -21.15
C SER A 61 18.84 17.74 -20.85
N CYS A 62 19.62 16.75 -21.31
CA CYS A 62 19.36 15.34 -21.00
C CYS A 62 19.48 15.02 -19.50
N ILE A 63 20.46 15.61 -18.80
CA ILE A 63 20.67 15.36 -17.36
C ILE A 63 19.52 15.96 -16.53
N LEU A 64 19.05 17.16 -16.89
CA LEU A 64 17.91 17.81 -16.22
C LEU A 64 16.60 17.04 -16.46
N LEU A 65 16.40 16.50 -17.66
CA LEU A 65 15.24 15.70 -18.01
C LEU A 65 15.17 14.39 -17.21
N VAL A 66 16.32 13.70 -17.05
CA VAL A 66 16.41 12.48 -16.24
C VAL A 66 16.14 12.77 -14.76
N LEU A 67 16.62 13.90 -14.22
CA LEU A 67 16.37 14.29 -12.83
C LEU A 67 14.87 14.52 -12.54
N ILE A 68 14.15 15.13 -13.48
CA ILE A 68 12.69 15.35 -13.38
C ILE A 68 11.92 14.02 -13.48
N CYS A 69 12.40 13.06 -14.28
CA CYS A 69 11.79 11.73 -14.37
C CYS A 69 11.94 10.90 -13.10
N VAL A 70 13.06 11.01 -12.36
CA VAL A 70 13.26 10.27 -11.11
C VAL A 70 12.39 10.80 -9.97
N LEU A 71 12.11 12.11 -9.94
CA LEU A 71 11.20 12.73 -8.95
C LEU A 71 9.71 12.47 -9.24
N SER A 72 9.37 12.01 -10.45
CA SER A 72 7.99 11.64 -10.83
C SER A 72 7.69 10.15 -10.60
N CYS A 73 8.56 9.42 -9.88
CA CYS A 73 8.27 8.06 -9.44
C CYS A 73 7.14 8.09 -8.40
N GLY A 74 5.90 8.08 -8.89
CA GLY A 74 4.70 8.01 -8.08
C GLY A 74 4.81 6.85 -7.10
N ALA A 75 4.43 7.11 -5.84
CA ALA A 75 4.45 6.10 -4.79
C ALA A 75 3.81 4.79 -5.31
N PRO A 76 4.42 3.63 -5.03
CA PRO A 76 3.82 2.36 -5.41
C PRO A 76 2.39 2.34 -4.88
N LYS A 77 1.41 2.10 -5.79
CA LYS A 77 0.00 1.99 -5.42
C LYS A 77 -0.09 0.90 -4.35
N SER A 78 -0.26 1.32 -3.10
CA SER A 78 -0.42 0.43 -1.97
C SER A 78 -1.61 -0.49 -2.26
N THR A 79 -1.40 -1.79 -2.12
CA THR A 79 -2.45 -2.78 -2.34
C THR A 79 -3.55 -2.58 -1.28
N ASP A 80 -4.80 -2.88 -1.62
CA ASP A 80 -5.89 -2.85 -0.64
C ASP A 80 -5.54 -3.65 0.62
N GLN A 81 -4.82 -4.76 0.47
CA GLN A 81 -4.32 -5.57 1.58
C GLN A 81 -3.48 -4.74 2.56
N ALA A 82 -2.54 -3.93 2.07
CA ALA A 82 -1.70 -3.08 2.89
C ALA A 82 -2.48 -1.90 3.50
N ASN A 83 -3.39 -1.30 2.73
CA ASN A 83 -4.22 -0.17 3.19
C ASN A 83 -5.21 -0.56 4.29
N LEU A 84 -5.70 -1.80 4.25
CA LEU A 84 -6.67 -2.32 5.22
C LEU A 84 -6.03 -2.65 6.59
N GLN A 85 -4.70 -2.85 6.66
CA GLN A 85 -4.03 -3.22 7.91
C GLN A 85 -4.27 -2.19 9.02
N GLY A 86 -4.26 -2.69 10.27
CA GLY A 86 -4.41 -1.89 11.47
C GLY A 86 -5.81 -1.93 12.07
N SER A 87 -6.09 -0.98 12.97
CA SER A 87 -7.34 -0.91 13.72
C SER A 87 -8.33 0.09 13.13
N TRP A 88 -9.58 -0.32 13.05
CA TRP A 88 -10.71 0.46 12.55
C TRP A 88 -11.83 0.44 13.57
N LEU A 89 -12.28 1.63 13.96
CA LEU A 89 -13.39 1.81 14.89
C LEU A 89 -14.65 2.10 14.09
N ALA A 90 -15.67 1.26 14.23
CA ALA A 90 -17.00 1.55 13.72
C ALA A 90 -17.57 2.77 14.45
N GLN A 91 -18.19 3.68 13.71
CA GLN A 91 -18.79 4.90 14.25
C GLN A 91 -20.30 4.88 14.12
N SER A 92 -20.78 4.38 12.99
CA SER A 92 -22.20 4.27 12.71
C SER A 92 -22.49 2.99 11.95
N GLU A 93 -23.68 2.48 12.19
CA GLU A 93 -24.26 1.39 11.43
C GLU A 93 -25.65 1.81 10.97
N SER A 94 -26.02 1.42 9.75
CA SER A 94 -27.36 1.69 9.23
C SER A 94 -27.93 0.52 8.46
N GLN A 95 -29.25 0.39 8.53
CA GLN A 95 -30.02 -0.59 7.80
C GLN A 95 -31.38 0.02 7.45
N ASN A 96 -31.75 -0.06 6.17
CA ASN A 96 -33.00 0.45 5.63
C ASN A 96 -33.27 1.92 6.02
N GLY A 97 -32.23 2.78 5.95
CA GLY A 97 -32.33 4.20 6.25
C GLY A 97 -32.42 4.55 7.74
N LYS A 98 -32.34 3.57 8.65
CA LYS A 98 -32.21 3.82 10.10
C LYS A 98 -30.74 3.71 10.48
N THR A 99 -30.23 4.65 11.27
CA THR A 99 -28.83 4.71 11.68
C THR A 99 -28.69 4.69 13.20
N TRP A 100 -27.66 4.01 13.69
CA TRP A 100 -27.31 3.88 15.10
C TRP A 100 -25.83 4.20 15.27
N ASN A 101 -25.46 4.71 16.46
CA ASN A 101 -24.07 4.85 16.83
C ASN A 101 -23.59 3.53 17.43
N VAL A 102 -22.43 3.07 16.98
CA VAL A 102 -21.84 1.79 17.41
C VAL A 102 -20.37 1.99 17.74
N SER A 103 -19.77 1.01 18.42
CA SER A 103 -18.36 1.07 18.85
C SER A 103 -17.53 -0.19 18.61
N TYR A 104 -17.88 -0.96 17.58
CA TYR A 104 -17.14 -2.17 17.19
C TYR A 104 -15.68 -1.87 16.80
N LEU A 105 -14.78 -2.78 17.13
CA LEU A 105 -13.38 -2.71 16.72
C LEU A 105 -13.05 -3.82 15.72
N TYR A 106 -12.53 -3.42 14.57
CA TYR A 106 -11.98 -4.33 13.57
C TYR A 106 -10.46 -4.15 13.51
N VAL A 107 -9.69 -5.22 13.73
CA VAL A 107 -8.23 -5.19 13.61
C VAL A 107 -7.80 -6.17 12.53
N PHE A 108 -7.26 -5.64 11.43
CA PHE A 108 -6.67 -6.43 10.36
C PHE A 108 -5.17 -6.56 10.58
N ASN A 109 -4.69 -7.80 10.70
CA ASN A 109 -3.27 -8.09 10.90
C ASN A 109 -2.87 -9.31 10.06
N GLY A 110 -2.16 -9.05 8.97
CA GLY A 110 -1.87 -10.06 7.95
C GLY A 110 -3.16 -10.55 7.30
N ASP A 111 -3.41 -11.86 7.40
CA ASP A 111 -4.57 -12.60 6.89
C ASP A 111 -5.66 -12.82 7.95
N LYS A 112 -5.50 -12.23 9.15
CA LYS A 112 -6.46 -12.34 10.25
C LYS A 112 -7.24 -11.05 10.49
N LEU A 113 -8.51 -11.22 10.82
CA LEU A 113 -9.41 -10.18 11.29
C LEU A 113 -9.82 -10.49 12.72
N PHE A 114 -9.53 -9.57 13.64
CA PHE A 114 -10.04 -9.60 15.00
C PHE A 114 -11.22 -8.64 15.08
N PHE A 115 -12.36 -9.14 15.52
CA PHE A 115 -13.58 -8.36 15.73
C PHE A 115 -13.88 -8.32 17.22
N THR A 116 -14.01 -7.12 17.77
CA THR A 116 -14.47 -6.90 19.13
C THR A 116 -15.83 -6.22 19.10
N ASP A 117 -16.82 -6.83 19.75
CA ASP A 117 -18.14 -6.22 19.91
C ASP A 117 -18.17 -5.14 21.01
N GLU A 118 -19.32 -4.51 21.22
CA GLU A 118 -19.49 -3.46 22.23
C GLU A 118 -19.38 -3.95 23.67
N THR A 119 -19.50 -5.27 23.88
CA THR A 119 -19.32 -5.90 25.20
C THR A 119 -17.85 -6.16 25.52
N GLY A 120 -16.96 -5.97 24.53
CA GLY A 120 -15.54 -6.28 24.63
C GLY A 120 -15.21 -7.72 24.30
N LYS A 121 -16.17 -8.52 23.82
CA LYS A 121 -15.94 -9.90 23.41
C LYS A 121 -15.23 -9.90 22.06
N GLU A 122 -14.10 -10.59 22.00
CA GLU A 122 -13.30 -10.72 20.78
C GLU A 122 -13.55 -12.06 20.08
N VAL A 123 -13.65 -12.03 18.76
CA VAL A 123 -13.67 -13.19 17.88
C VAL A 123 -12.62 -12.99 16.79
N THR A 124 -11.89 -14.06 16.47
CA THR A 124 -10.89 -14.06 15.40
C THR A 124 -11.41 -14.79 14.18
N TYR A 125 -11.15 -14.24 13.01
CA TYR A 125 -11.44 -14.84 11.72
C TYR A 125 -10.22 -14.82 10.81
N SER A 126 -10.17 -15.78 9.87
CA SER A 126 -9.30 -15.66 8.70
C SER A 126 -10.05 -14.91 7.60
N TYR A 127 -9.36 -14.11 6.79
CA TYR A 127 -10.00 -13.42 5.66
C TYR A 127 -9.14 -13.40 4.40
N LYS A 128 -9.81 -13.24 3.26
CA LYS A 128 -9.19 -12.99 1.95
C LYS A 128 -9.88 -11.82 1.27
N LEU A 129 -9.16 -11.14 0.38
CA LEU A 129 -9.73 -10.07 -0.43
C LEU A 129 -10.05 -10.58 -1.85
N ASP A 130 -11.25 -10.28 -2.31
CA ASP A 130 -11.66 -10.41 -3.71
C ASP A 130 -11.83 -9.00 -4.30
N THR A 131 -10.85 -8.60 -5.11
CA THR A 131 -10.78 -7.27 -5.75
C THR A 131 -10.99 -7.35 -7.25
N THR A 132 -11.45 -8.50 -7.76
CA THR A 132 -11.56 -8.76 -9.20
C THR A 132 -12.77 -8.09 -9.84
N GLY A 133 -13.83 -7.86 -9.06
CA GLY A 133 -15.07 -7.21 -9.49
C GLY A 133 -15.10 -5.70 -9.31
N SER A 134 -16.17 -5.06 -9.81
CA SER A 134 -16.46 -3.65 -9.54
C SER A 134 -16.74 -3.38 -8.06
N LEU A 135 -17.38 -4.35 -7.39
CA LEU A 135 -17.55 -4.40 -5.95
C LEU A 135 -16.46 -5.29 -5.36
N LYS A 136 -15.75 -4.78 -4.36
CA LYS A 136 -14.67 -5.51 -3.68
C LYS A 136 -15.19 -6.17 -2.41
N PHE A 137 -14.63 -7.31 -2.04
CA PHE A 137 -15.10 -8.10 -0.91
C PHE A 137 -13.99 -8.54 0.03
N ILE A 138 -14.30 -8.52 1.33
CA ILE A 138 -13.61 -9.25 2.39
C ILE A 138 -14.38 -10.55 2.55
N ILE A 139 -13.74 -11.68 2.25
CA ILE A 139 -14.30 -13.01 2.40
C ILE A 139 -13.79 -13.56 3.72
N ILE A 140 -14.68 -13.64 4.71
CA ILE A 140 -14.37 -14.15 6.03
C ILE A 140 -14.60 -15.66 6.04
N GLN A 141 -13.60 -16.40 6.53
CA GLN A 141 -13.69 -17.82 6.80
C GLN A 141 -13.80 -18.00 8.32
N PRO A 142 -14.93 -18.55 8.82
CA PRO A 142 -15.06 -18.91 10.22
C PRO A 142 -13.98 -19.91 10.60
N ASP A 143 -13.48 -19.81 11.83
CA ASP A 143 -12.71 -20.89 12.44
C ASP A 143 -13.61 -22.13 12.58
N GLU A 144 -13.07 -23.34 12.38
CA GLU A 144 -13.82 -24.61 12.43
C GLU A 144 -14.55 -24.83 13.78
N THR A 145 -14.13 -24.11 14.81
CA THR A 145 -14.74 -24.10 16.16
C THR A 145 -16.07 -23.35 16.24
N LEU A 146 -16.36 -22.48 15.27
CA LEU A 146 -17.64 -21.79 15.14
C LEU A 146 -18.50 -22.61 14.18
N ASN A 147 -19.71 -23.02 14.58
CA ASN A 147 -20.65 -23.83 13.79
C ASN A 147 -21.21 -23.10 12.53
N ILE A 148 -20.39 -22.34 11.81
CA ILE A 148 -20.70 -21.57 10.62
C ILE A 148 -19.99 -22.26 9.46
N SER A 149 -20.74 -23.01 8.65
CA SER A 149 -20.17 -23.88 7.61
C SER A 149 -19.75 -23.14 6.34
N ALA A 150 -20.16 -21.88 6.13
CA ALA A 150 -19.99 -21.17 4.87
C ALA A 150 -19.21 -19.86 5.04
N PRO A 151 -18.27 -19.54 4.11
CA PRO A 151 -17.63 -18.24 4.07
C PRO A 151 -18.65 -17.11 3.88
N VAL A 152 -18.42 -15.99 4.56
CA VAL A 152 -19.28 -14.79 4.47
C VAL A 152 -18.56 -13.73 3.64
N SER A 153 -19.25 -13.19 2.63
CA SER A 153 -18.73 -12.12 1.78
C SER A 153 -19.23 -10.76 2.26
N ILE A 154 -18.31 -9.89 2.66
CA ILE A 154 -18.58 -8.51 3.09
C ILE A 154 -18.09 -7.57 2.00
N ALA A 155 -18.96 -6.74 1.43
CA ALA A 155 -18.50 -5.74 0.48
C ALA A 155 -17.80 -4.60 1.21
N TYR A 156 -16.78 -4.02 0.60
CA TYR A 156 -16.05 -2.92 1.24
C TYR A 156 -15.64 -1.82 0.27
N LYS A 157 -15.43 -0.63 0.83
CA LYS A 157 -14.81 0.50 0.15
C LYS A 157 -13.82 1.19 1.10
N LEU A 158 -12.58 1.32 0.65
CA LEU A 158 -11.53 2.06 1.33
C LEU A 158 -11.36 3.44 0.69
N ASP A 159 -11.23 4.46 1.53
CA ASP A 159 -10.91 5.84 1.13
C ASP A 159 -10.07 6.49 2.24
N GLY A 160 -8.74 6.36 2.14
CA GLY A 160 -7.79 6.82 3.15
C GLY A 160 -8.04 6.18 4.52
N ASP A 161 -8.49 7.00 5.47
CA ASP A 161 -8.83 6.60 6.85
C ASP A 161 -10.31 6.28 7.05
N SER A 162 -11.08 6.20 5.96
CA SER A 162 -12.47 5.71 5.97
C SER A 162 -12.57 4.32 5.38
N LEU A 163 -13.23 3.42 6.12
CA LEU A 163 -13.61 2.10 5.67
C LEU A 163 -15.13 1.98 5.76
N LYS A 164 -15.78 1.68 4.65
CA LYS A 164 -17.19 1.27 4.62
C LYS A 164 -17.25 -0.21 4.38
N ILE A 165 -18.04 -0.92 5.18
CA ILE A 165 -18.33 -2.33 4.98
C ILE A 165 -19.84 -2.54 4.90
N VAL A 166 -20.25 -3.49 4.06
CA VAL A 166 -21.65 -3.87 3.89
C VAL A 166 -21.79 -5.36 4.08
N ILE A 167 -22.70 -5.73 4.96
CA ILE A 167 -23.04 -7.11 5.29
C ILE A 167 -24.46 -7.35 4.77
N ALA A 168 -24.63 -8.41 3.97
CA ALA A 168 -25.95 -8.81 3.49
C ALA A 168 -26.60 -9.80 4.46
N PRO A 169 -27.93 -9.95 4.40
CA PRO A 169 -28.62 -10.99 5.15
C PRO A 169 -28.05 -12.39 4.86
N PRO A 170 -28.16 -13.35 5.81
CA PRO A 170 -27.67 -14.70 5.63
C PRO A 170 -28.15 -15.34 4.31
N GLY A 171 -27.22 -15.95 3.57
CA GLY A 171 -27.51 -16.58 2.28
C GLY A 171 -27.50 -15.63 1.07
N LEU A 172 -27.35 -14.32 1.30
CA LEU A 172 -27.20 -13.32 0.24
C LEU A 172 -25.77 -12.75 0.22
N ARG A 173 -25.43 -12.10 -0.90
CA ARG A 173 -24.16 -11.37 -1.07
C ARG A 173 -24.49 -9.89 -1.32
N PRO A 174 -23.72 -8.94 -0.75
CA PRO A 174 -23.96 -7.53 -1.02
C PRO A 174 -23.84 -7.21 -2.52
N THR A 175 -24.73 -6.36 -3.02
CA THR A 175 -24.76 -5.95 -4.44
C THR A 175 -24.24 -4.53 -4.67
N GLU A 176 -24.21 -3.71 -3.62
CA GLU A 176 -23.73 -2.32 -3.65
C GLU A 176 -23.27 -1.87 -2.26
N ILE A 177 -22.53 -0.75 -2.20
CA ILE A 177 -22.17 -0.11 -0.93
C ILE A 177 -23.34 0.79 -0.48
N SER A 178 -24.39 0.19 0.07
CA SER A 178 -25.57 0.87 0.61
C SER A 178 -26.22 0.08 1.74
N ASP A 179 -27.11 0.74 2.48
CA ASP A 179 -27.95 0.16 3.54
C ASP A 179 -29.34 -0.28 3.03
N LYS A 180 -29.50 -0.44 1.71
CA LYS A 180 -30.75 -0.89 1.09
C LYS A 180 -30.82 -2.42 1.05
N ASN A 181 -32.00 -2.95 0.75
CA ASN A 181 -32.26 -4.40 0.61
C ASN A 181 -31.91 -5.18 1.88
N ASP A 182 -32.25 -4.62 3.05
CA ASP A 182 -31.96 -5.21 4.36
C ASP A 182 -30.46 -5.43 4.65
N GLN A 183 -29.58 -4.79 3.90
CA GLN A 183 -28.13 -4.82 4.13
C GLN A 183 -27.74 -3.88 5.27
N GLU A 184 -26.78 -4.30 6.07
CA GLU A 184 -26.15 -3.51 7.12
C GLU A 184 -24.95 -2.77 6.55
N LEU A 185 -24.96 -1.44 6.60
CA LEU A 185 -23.83 -0.58 6.24
C LEU A 185 -23.15 -0.08 7.51
N ILE A 186 -21.89 -0.44 7.70
CA ILE A 186 -21.07 0.04 8.81
C ILE A 186 -20.02 1.00 8.26
N ILE A 187 -19.90 2.17 8.90
CA ILE A 187 -18.89 3.18 8.59
C ILE A 187 -17.85 3.18 9.72
N CYS A 188 -16.62 2.90 9.34
CA CYS A 188 -15.47 2.86 10.22
C CYS A 188 -14.48 3.99 9.92
N LYS A 189 -13.74 4.42 10.95
CA LYS A 189 -12.54 5.25 10.82
C LYS A 189 -11.32 4.53 11.35
N ARG A 190 -10.14 4.86 10.81
CA ARG A 190 -8.88 4.37 11.35
C ARG A 190 -8.72 4.85 12.79
N LYS A 191 -8.34 3.94 13.69
CA LYS A 191 -8.13 4.29 15.10
C LYS A 191 -6.86 5.13 15.23
N GLY A 192 -6.99 6.34 15.78
CA GLY A 192 -5.86 7.26 15.99
C GLY A 192 -5.61 8.27 14.86
N SER A 193 -6.50 8.34 13.86
CA SER A 193 -6.55 9.43 12.85
C SER A 193 -7.34 10.63 13.35
#